data_AF-A0A925GGX9-F1
#
_entry.id   AF-A0A925GGX9-F1
#
_cell.length_a   1.000
_cell.length_b   1.000
_cell.length_c   1.000
_cell.angle_alpha   90.00
_cell.angle_beta   90.00
_cell.angle_gamma   90.00
#
_symmetry.space_group_name_H-M   'P 1'
#
loop_
_entity.id
_entity.type
_entity.pdbx_description
1 polymer ?
#
loop_
_entity_poly.entity_id
_entity_poly.type
_entity_poly.pdbx_seq_one_letter_code
_entity_poly.pdbx_strand_id
1 'polypeptide(L)'
;EYDKDPNNFVNINEFFDVNDLVMGWNNTRDIFEQDEVIPIADVRGSMAICVGYGKDNLDQVYYWHMDFGYVYITDLIDKFVDYLEENKEW
;
A
#
# COMPACT_ATOMS: atom_id res chain seq x y z
N GLU A 1 30.97 1.88 -7.83
CA GLU A 1 30.25 0.98 -8.74
C GLU A 1 28.78 1.29 -8.61
N TYR A 2 28.09 1.56 -9.72
CA TYR A 2 26.62 1.65 -9.71
C TYR A 2 26.11 0.22 -9.59
N ASP A 3 25.34 -0.07 -8.53
CA ASP A 3 24.62 -1.33 -8.41
C ASP A 3 23.82 -1.57 -9.69
N LYS A 4 24.04 -2.75 -10.29
CA LYS A 4 23.52 -3.10 -11.62
C LYS A 4 22.09 -3.63 -11.61
N ASP A 5 21.46 -3.73 -10.45
CA ASP A 5 20.03 -3.94 -10.35
C ASP A 5 19.40 -2.64 -9.83
N PRO A 6 18.56 -1.94 -10.61
CA PRO A 6 17.63 -1.02 -9.96
C PRO A 6 16.87 -1.87 -8.94
N ASN A 7 16.80 -1.42 -7.69
CA ASN A 7 16.06 -2.12 -6.63
C ASN A 7 14.62 -2.38 -7.14
N ASN A 8 14.39 -3.57 -7.71
CA ASN A 8 13.11 -3.98 -8.32
C ASN A 8 12.12 -4.45 -7.26
N PHE A 9 12.54 -4.44 -6.00
CA PHE A 9 11.76 -4.86 -4.86
C PHE A 9 11.34 -3.62 -4.08
N VAL A 10 10.14 -3.72 -3.54
CA VAL A 10 9.63 -2.75 -2.60
C VAL A 10 9.63 -3.38 -1.23
N ASN A 11 10.28 -2.71 -0.28
CA ASN A 11 10.32 -3.16 1.09
C ASN A 11 9.13 -2.59 1.84
N ILE A 12 8.23 -3.48 2.23
CA ILE A 12 7.18 -3.20 3.21
C ILE A 12 7.86 -3.20 4.58
N ASN A 13 7.81 -2.07 5.28
CA ASN A 13 8.44 -1.92 6.59
C ASN A 13 7.56 -2.57 7.68
N GLU A 14 6.27 -2.27 7.63
CA GLU A 14 5.28 -2.74 8.59
C GLU A 14 3.89 -2.80 7.96
N PHE A 15 3.10 -3.78 8.38
CA PHE A 15 1.66 -3.81 8.15
C PHE A 15 0.96 -3.18 9.35
N PHE A 16 -0.02 -2.32 9.08
CA PHE A 16 -0.79 -1.68 10.15
C PHE A 16 -1.78 -2.67 10.73
N ASP A 17 -1.82 -2.75 12.06
CA ASP A 17 -2.89 -3.48 12.72
C ASP A 17 -4.19 -2.65 12.75
N VAL A 18 -5.29 -3.27 13.16
CA VAL A 18 -6.59 -2.58 13.21
C VAL A 18 -6.56 -1.35 14.14
N ASN A 19 -5.78 -1.38 15.22
CA ASN A 19 -5.68 -0.24 16.13
C ASN A 19 -4.89 0.90 15.48
N ASP A 20 -3.79 0.60 14.79
CA ASP A 20 -3.00 1.58 14.03
C ASP A 20 -3.88 2.28 12.99
N LEU A 21 -4.69 1.50 12.26
CA LEU A 21 -5.64 2.02 11.28
C LEU A 21 -6.66 2.95 11.96
N VAL A 22 -7.29 2.54 13.05
CA VAL A 22 -8.30 3.35 13.75
C VAL A 22 -7.69 4.64 14.33
N MET A 23 -6.49 4.56 14.89
CA MET A 23 -5.81 5.72 15.47
C MET A 23 -5.31 6.69 14.39
N GLY A 24 -4.75 6.16 13.30
CA GLY A 24 -4.24 6.93 12.18
C GLY A 24 -5.35 7.59 11.36
N TRP A 25 -6.47 6.88 11.14
CA TRP A 25 -7.54 7.30 10.23
C TRP A 25 -8.08 8.68 10.55
N ASN A 26 -8.33 9.00 11.82
CA ASN A 26 -8.87 10.32 12.18
C ASN A 26 -7.93 11.48 11.80
N ASN A 27 -6.64 11.23 11.64
CA ASN A 27 -5.64 12.24 11.27
C ASN A 27 -5.33 12.24 9.77
N THR A 28 -5.56 11.13 9.07
CA THR A 28 -5.15 10.95 7.67
C THR A 28 -6.33 10.78 6.71
N ARG A 29 -7.56 10.68 7.21
CA ARG A 29 -8.77 10.46 6.41
C ARG A 29 -8.89 11.45 5.25
N ASP A 30 -8.72 12.75 5.50
CA ASP A 30 -8.91 13.79 4.46
C ASP A 30 -7.97 13.61 3.26
N ILE A 31 -6.83 12.93 3.48
CA ILE A 31 -5.83 12.65 2.46
C ILE A 31 -6.28 11.46 1.59
N PHE A 32 -6.79 10.39 2.22
CA PHE A 32 -7.11 9.13 1.55
C PHE A 32 -8.55 9.03 1.05
N GLU A 33 -9.47 9.81 1.62
CA GLU A 33 -10.90 9.76 1.30
C GLU A 33 -11.19 10.22 -0.12
N GLN A 34 -10.34 11.08 -0.71
CA GLN A 34 -10.48 11.52 -2.10
C GLN A 34 -10.29 10.38 -3.10
N ASP A 35 -9.43 9.42 -2.76
CA ASP A 35 -9.11 8.26 -3.60
C ASP A 35 -9.93 7.01 -3.19
N GLU A 36 -10.76 7.10 -2.16
CA GLU A 36 -11.51 5.99 -1.57
C GLU A 36 -10.61 4.77 -1.23
N VAL A 37 -9.46 5.03 -0.61
CA VAL A 37 -8.49 4.00 -0.21
C VAL A 37 -8.18 4.03 1.29
N ILE A 38 -7.77 2.89 1.84
CA ILE A 38 -7.26 2.76 3.22
C ILE A 38 -5.80 2.28 3.16
N PRO A 39 -4.85 2.98 3.81
CA PRO A 39 -3.48 2.50 3.90
C PRO A 39 -3.42 1.25 4.78
N ILE A 40 -2.74 0.20 4.34
CA ILE A 40 -2.62 -1.08 5.07
C ILE A 40 -1.17 -1.43 5.42
N ALA A 41 -0.19 -0.76 4.81
CA ALA A 41 1.22 -0.99 5.10
C ALA A 41 2.08 0.24 4.81
N ASP A 42 3.10 0.47 5.64
CA ASP A 42 4.15 1.47 5.40
C ASP A 42 5.23 0.91 4.47
N VAL A 43 5.64 1.75 3.53
CA VAL A 43 6.67 1.45 2.53
C VAL A 43 7.71 2.56 2.58
N ARG A 44 8.99 2.17 2.43
CA ARG A 44 10.09 3.16 2.38
C ARG A 44 9.80 4.31 1.43
N GLY A 45 10.13 5.52 1.88
CA GLY A 45 10.01 6.73 1.07
C GLY A 45 8.66 7.44 1.22
N SER A 46 8.02 7.33 2.39
CA SER A 46 6.73 7.98 2.68
C SER A 46 5.61 7.53 1.74
N MET A 47 5.68 6.26 1.31
CA MET A 47 4.67 5.61 0.50
C MET A 47 3.87 4.63 1.36
N ALA A 48 2.65 4.33 0.93
CA ALA A 48 1.82 3.32 1.57
C ALA A 48 1.35 2.30 0.53
N ILE A 49 1.16 1.06 0.97
CA ILE A 49 0.24 0.15 0.28
C ILE A 49 -1.17 0.50 0.76
N CYS A 50 -2.08 0.69 -0.18
CA CYS A 50 -3.48 0.98 0.13
C CYS A 50 -4.43 -0.01 -0.54
N VAL A 51 -5.60 -0.20 0.06
CA VAL A 51 -6.71 -1.00 -0.47
C VAL A 51 -7.91 -0.10 -0.73
N GLY A 52 -8.53 -0.24 -1.91
CA GLY A 52 -9.74 0.49 -2.25
C GLY A 52 -10.98 -0.02 -1.50
N TYR A 53 -11.78 0.90 -1.00
CA TYR A 53 -13.08 0.61 -0.37
C TYR A 53 -14.26 1.25 -1.12
N GLY A 54 -13.96 2.05 -2.14
CA GLY A 54 -14.91 2.71 -3.00
C GLY A 54 -15.65 1.75 -3.91
N LYS A 55 -16.75 2.22 -4.49
CA LYS A 55 -17.60 1.38 -5.36
C LYS A 55 -16.85 0.90 -6.61
N ASP A 56 -15.95 1.74 -7.13
CA ASP A 56 -15.27 1.52 -8.40
C ASP A 56 -13.85 0.94 -8.22
N ASN A 57 -13.35 0.87 -6.99
CA ASN A 57 -12.00 0.37 -6.69
C ASN A 57 -11.96 -0.69 -5.57
N LEU A 58 -13.11 -1.25 -5.20
CA LEU A 58 -13.22 -2.23 -4.12
C LEU A 58 -12.22 -3.38 -4.30
N ASP A 59 -11.50 -3.70 -3.23
CA ASP A 59 -10.48 -4.77 -3.13
C ASP A 59 -9.21 -4.55 -3.97
N GLN A 60 -9.13 -3.47 -4.75
CA GLN A 60 -7.95 -3.15 -5.54
C GLN A 60 -6.82 -2.64 -4.65
N VAL A 61 -5.58 -2.99 -4.99
CA VAL A 61 -4.38 -2.67 -4.20
C VAL A 61 -3.49 -1.71 -4.96
N TYR A 62 -2.96 -0.73 -4.24
CA TYR A 62 -2.22 0.41 -4.79
C TYR A 62 -0.93 0.68 -4.00
N TYR A 63 0.10 1.14 -4.69
CA TYR A 63 1.09 2.03 -4.10
C TYR A 63 0.51 3.43 -4.08
N TRP A 64 0.58 4.13 -2.94
CA TRP A 64 0.09 5.50 -2.82
C TRP A 64 1.19 6.41 -2.27
N HIS A 65 1.29 7.61 -2.83
CA HIS A 65 2.16 8.69 -2.36
C HIS A 65 1.46 10.04 -2.52
N MET A 66 1.62 10.92 -1.52
CA MET A 66 0.93 12.22 -1.49
C MET A 66 1.23 13.11 -2.70
N ASP A 67 2.48 13.16 -3.14
CA ASP A 67 2.89 14.01 -4.27
C ASP A 67 2.72 13.37 -5.65
N PHE A 68 2.59 12.04 -5.72
CA PHE A 68 2.62 11.30 -6.99
C PHE A 68 1.31 10.54 -7.29
N GLY A 69 0.35 10.57 -6.35
CA GLY A 69 -0.89 9.81 -6.44
C GLY A 69 -0.68 8.33 -6.21
N TYR A 70 -1.45 7.49 -6.90
CA TYR A 70 -1.37 6.05 -6.77
C TYR A 70 -0.91 5.33 -8.04
N VAL A 71 -0.23 4.21 -7.83
CA VAL A 71 0.15 3.23 -8.85
C VAL A 71 -0.57 1.93 -8.54
N TYR A 72 -1.36 1.47 -9.50
CA TYR A 72 -2.10 0.21 -9.41
C TYR A 72 -1.16 -1.00 -9.29
N ILE A 73 -1.48 -1.94 -8.39
CA ILE A 73 -0.75 -3.20 -8.18
C ILE A 73 -1.59 -4.38 -8.69
N THR A 74 -2.80 -4.57 -8.15
CA THR A 74 -3.67 -5.71 -8.49
C THR A 74 -5.13 -5.42 -8.19
N ASP A 75 -6.04 -6.13 -8.86
CA ASP A 75 -7.49 -5.98 -8.75
C ASP A 75 -8.07 -6.60 -7.47
N LEU A 76 -7.32 -7.49 -6.81
CA LEU A 76 -7.79 -8.27 -5.68
C LEU A 76 -6.71 -8.34 -4.61
N ILE A 77 -7.09 -8.02 -3.38
CA ILE A 77 -6.24 -8.13 -2.20
C ILE A 77 -5.72 -9.56 -2.00
N ASP A 78 -6.52 -10.58 -2.29
CA ASP A 78 -6.09 -11.98 -2.18
C ASP A 78 -4.89 -12.29 -3.08
N LYS A 79 -4.87 -11.76 -4.31
CA LYS A 79 -3.72 -11.91 -5.21
C LYS A 79 -2.47 -11.21 -4.68
N PHE A 80 -2.65 -10.10 -3.98
CA PHE A 80 -1.53 -9.42 -3.33
C PHE A 80 -0.98 -10.25 -2.18
N VAL A 81 -1.85 -10.85 -1.36
CA VAL A 81 -1.44 -11.77 -0.29
C VAL A 81 -0.71 -12.99 -0.85
N ASP A 82 -1.24 -13.63 -1.89
CA ASP A 82 -0.58 -14.76 -2.56
C ASP A 82 0.83 -14.37 -3.04
N TYR A 83 0.96 -13.20 -3.67
CA TYR A 83 2.26 -12.67 -4.12
C TYR A 83 3.24 -12.47 -2.96
N LEU A 84 2.78 -11.93 -1.83
CA LEU A 84 3.61 -11.76 -0.64
C LEU A 84 4.08 -13.10 -0.07
N GLU A 85 3.22 -14.11 -0.05
CA GLU A 85 3.59 -15.44 0.43
C GLU A 85 4.63 -16.13 -0.46
N GLU A 86 4.52 -15.97 -1.77
CA GLU A 86 5.45 -16.50 -2.77
C GLU A 86 6.83 -15.82 -2.73
N ASN A 87 6.88 -14.54 -2.34
CA ASN A 87 8.08 -13.69 -2.41
C ASN A 87 8.62 -13.29 -1.04
N LYS A 88 8.22 -13.96 0.06
CA LYS A 88 8.81 -13.71 1.38
C LYS A 88 10.25 -14.22 1.43
N GLU A 89 11.20 -13.31 1.65
CA GLU A 89 12.57 -13.65 2.00
C GLU A 89 12.70 -13.61 3.53
N TRP A 90 13.06 -14.74 4.15
CA TRP A 90 13.26 -14.89 5.60
C TRP A 90 14.69 -14.59 6.02
#